data_AF-A0A939BGE4-F1
#
_entry.id   AF-A0A939BGE4-F1
#
_cell.length_a   1.000
_cell.length_b   1.000
_cell.length_c   1.000
_cell.angle_alpha   90.00
_cell.angle_beta   90.00
_cell.angle_gamma   90.00
#
_symmetry.space_group_name_H-M   'P 1'
#
loop_
_entity.id
_entity.type
_entity.pdbx_description
1 polymer ?
#
loop_
_entity_poly.entity_id
_entity_poly.type
_entity_poly.pdbx_seq_one_letter_code
_entity_poly.pdbx_strand_id
1 'polypeptide(L)' 'MATKTLEQITKEIEEILARNDEGQTVRQISQALDLEEDYICSVLVCRQSHSDDAASIAHMVMME' A
#
# COMPACT_ATOMS: atom_id res chain seq x y z
N MET A 1 -13.24 1.81 17.07
CA MET A 1 -12.63 1.76 15.74
C MET A 1 -11.22 1.26 15.95
N ALA A 2 -10.89 0.06 15.46
CA ALA A 2 -9.56 -0.50 15.66
C ALA A 2 -8.58 0.29 14.79
N THR A 3 -7.74 1.11 15.41
CA THR A 3 -6.65 1.80 14.73
C THR A 3 -5.71 0.72 14.20
N LYS A 4 -5.65 0.54 12.87
CA LYS A 4 -4.66 -0.35 12.25
C LYS A 4 -3.27 0.13 12.72
N THR A 5 -2.45 -0.79 13.23
CA THR A 5 -1.10 -0.45 13.68
C THR A 5 -0.20 -0.22 12.48
N LEU A 6 0.86 0.58 12.66
CA LEU A 6 1.88 0.83 11.63
C LEU A 6 2.37 -0.46 10.98
N GLU A 7 2.60 -1.51 11.78
CA GLU A 7 3.00 -2.83 11.27
C GLU A 7 1.96 -3.47 10.34
N GLN A 8 0.66 -3.31 10.60
CA GLN A 8 -0.37 -3.86 9.72
C GLN A 8 -0.42 -3.10 8.40
N ILE A 9 -0.31 -1.77 8.46
CA ILE A 9 -0.29 -0.92 7.27
C ILE A 9 0.96 -1.20 6.43
N THR A 10 2.14 -1.29 7.06
CA THR A 10 3.38 -1.65 6.36
C THR A 10 3.26 -3.00 5.67
N LYS A 11 2.71 -4.01 6.36
CA LYS A 11 2.55 -5.34 5.78
C LYS A 11 1.55 -5.37 4.62
N GLU A 12 0.43 -4.63 4.72
CA GLU A 12 -0.50 -4.42 3.61
C GLU A 12 0.20 -3.78 2.41
N ILE A 13 1.01 -2.74 2.65
CA ILE A 13 1.78 -2.05 1.62
C ILE A 13 2.79 -2.99 0.95
N GLU A 14 3.54 -3.78 1.73
CA GLU A 14 4.46 -4.79 1.18
C GLU A 14 3.73 -5.81 0.31
N GLU A 15 2.54 -6.28 0.72
CA GLU A 15 1.71 -7.19 -0.07
C GLU A 15 1.18 -6.55 -1.36
N ILE A 16 0.78 -5.28 -1.32
CA ILE A 16 0.37 -4.51 -2.50
C ILE A 16 1.54 -4.41 -3.48
N LEU A 17 2.73 -4.05 -2.97
CA LEU A 17 3.93 -3.86 -3.76
C LEU A 17 4.40 -5.16 -4.40
N ALA A 18 4.43 -6.26 -3.64
CA ALA A 18 4.82 -7.58 -4.13
C ALA A 18 3.90 -8.04 -5.27
N ARG A 19 2.58 -7.93 -5.09
CA ARG A 19 1.60 -8.28 -6.12
C ARG A 19 1.70 -7.39 -7.36
N ASN A 20 1.98 -6.10 -7.17
CA ASN A 20 2.21 -5.20 -8.30
C ASN A 20 3.50 -5.55 -9.07
N ASP A 21 4.55 -5.99 -8.36
CA ASP A 21 5.80 -6.49 -8.95
C ASP A 21 5.59 -7.79 -9.75
N GLU A 22 4.67 -8.65 -9.30
CA GLU A 22 4.20 -9.83 -10.05
C GLU A 22 3.40 -9.47 -11.33
N GLY A 23 3.18 -8.17 -11.58
CA GLY A 23 2.48 -7.67 -12.76
C GLY A 23 0.96 -7.58 -12.58
N GLN A 24 0.44 -7.73 -11.36
CA GLN A 24 -0.98 -7.55 -11.10
C GLN A 24 -1.38 -6.07 -11.17
N THR A 25 -2.55 -5.82 -11.75
CA THR A 25 -3.11 -4.47 -11.83
C THR A 25 -3.72 -4.02 -10.50
N VAL A 26 -3.81 -2.71 -10.26
CA VAL A 26 -4.42 -2.10 -9.06
C VAL A 26 -5.78 -2.72 -8.73
N ARG A 27 -6.60 -2.95 -9.76
CA ARG A 27 -7.93 -3.54 -9.62
C ARG A 27 -7.91 -4.99 -9.13
N GLN A 28 -6.95 -5.78 -9.59
CA GLN A 28 -6.77 -7.16 -9.13
C GLN A 28 -6.26 -7.20 -7.69
N ILE A 29 -5.35 -6.29 -7.34
CA ILE A 29 -4.80 -6.17 -5.98
C ILE A 29 -5.89 -5.72 -5.01
N SER A 30 -6.70 -4.73 -5.41
CA SER A 30 -7.87 -4.25 -4.67
C SER A 30 -8.85 -5.38 -4.37
N GLN A 31 -9.21 -6.19 -5.37
CA GLN A 31 -10.08 -7.34 -5.17
C GLN A 31 -9.45 -8.45 -4.32
N ALA A 32 -8.14 -8.66 -4.43
CA ALA A 32 -7.44 -9.71 -3.68
C ALA A 32 -7.27 -9.36 -2.19
N LEU A 33 -7.06 -8.08 -1.89
CA LEU A 33 -6.80 -7.59 -0.54
C LEU A 33 -8.03 -6.95 0.12
N ASP A 34 -9.15 -6.83 -0.61
CA ASP A 34 -10.35 -6.08 -0.19
C ASP A 34 -10.00 -4.64 0.22
N LEU A 35 -9.17 -3.99 -0.60
CA LEU A 35 -8.68 -2.62 -0.36
C LEU A 35 -9.17 -1.67 -1.42
N GLU A 36 -9.26 -0.39 -1.07
CA GLU A 36 -9.66 0.65 -2.00
C GLU A 36 -8.58 0.86 -3.08
N GLU A 37 -9.03 0.95 -4.34
CA GLU A 37 -8.14 1.20 -5.48
C GLU A 37 -7.36 2.51 -5.31
N ASP A 38 -7.97 3.52 -4.69
CA ASP A 38 -7.35 4.82 -4.41
C ASP A 38 -6.19 4.71 -3.40
N TYR A 39 -6.39 3.94 -2.34
CA TYR A 39 -5.35 3.63 -1.35
C TYR A 39 -4.16 2.91 -2.01
N ILE A 40 -4.44 1.90 -2.83
CA ILE A 40 -3.40 1.17 -3.58
C ILE A 40 -2.67 2.11 -4.55
N CYS A 41 -3.39 2.97 -5.26
CA CYS A 41 -2.80 3.97 -6.15
C CYS A 41 -1.86 4.90 -5.39
N SER A 42 -2.28 5.42 -4.24
CA SER A 42 -1.45 6.28 -3.38
C SER A 42 -0.17 5.56 -2.96
N VAL A 43 -0.27 4.29 -2.54
CA VAL A 43 0.88 3.47 -2.17
C VAL A 43 1.86 3.27 -3.35
N LEU A 44 1.35 2.95 -4.54
CA LEU A 44 2.19 2.74 -5.74
C LEU A 44 2.82 4.04 -6.25
N VAL A 45 2.11 5.17 -6.16
CA VAL A 45 2.64 6.49 -6.50
C VAL A 45 3.75 6.88 -5.53
N CYS A 46 3.58 6.66 -4.22
CA CYS A 46 4.63 6.86 -3.22
C CYS A 46 5.88 6.04 -3.52
N ARG A 47 5.75 4.76 -3.90
CA ARG A 47 6.87 3.89 -4.32
C ARG A 47 7.62 4.45 -5.54
N GLN A 48 6.89 5.01 -6.50
CA GLN A 48 7.49 5.51 -7.75
C GLN A 48 8.22 6.85 -7.55
N SER A 49 7.73 7.68 -6.63
CA SER A 49 8.28 9.00 -6.35
C SER A 49 9.46 8.98 -5.37
N HIS A 50 9.54 7.97 -4.51
CA HIS A 50 10.56 7.84 -3.48
C HIS A 50 11.11 6.41 -3.51
N SER A 51 12.41 6.27 -3.71
CA SER A 51 13.14 5.00 -3.59
C SER A 51 13.24 4.55 -2.12
N ASP A 52 12.13 4.59 -1.38
CA ASP A 52 12.07 4.58 0.08
C ASP A 52 11.15 3.46 0.58
N ASP A 53 11.57 2.81 1.66
CA ASP A 53 10.98 1.62 2.26
C ASP A 53 9.49 1.76 2.60
N ALA A 54 8.76 0.63 2.59
CA ALA A 54 7.31 0.55 2.87
C ALA A 54 6.88 1.25 4.17
N ALA A 55 7.77 1.37 5.16
CA ALA A 55 7.54 2.07 6.42
C ALA A 55 7.36 3.59 6.24
N SER A 56 8.06 4.22 5.29
CA SER A 56 7.92 5.66 4.99
C SER A 56 6.56 5.95 4.34
N ILE A 57 6.09 5.06 3.47
CA ILE A 57 4.77 5.14 2.84
C ILE A 57 3.66 5.01 3.90
N ALA A 58 3.78 4.03 4.80
CA ALA A 58 2.83 3.83 5.90
C ALA A 58 2.70 5.06 6.82
N HIS A 59 3.82 5.72 7.12
CA HIS A 59 3.83 6.93 7.94
C HIS A 59 3.15 8.14 7.25
N MET A 60 3.22 8.22 5.92
CA MET A 60 2.64 9.32 5.16
C MET A 60 1.11 9.19 5.08
N VAL A 61 0.60 7.98 4.83
CA VAL A 61 -0.85 7.71 4.72
C VAL A 61 -1.57 7.81 6.09
N MET A 62 -0.86 7.64 7.21
CA MET A 62 -1.43 7.83 8.54
C MET A 62 -1.56 9.30 9.01
N MET A 63 -1.01 10.28 8.27
CA MET A 63 -1.04 11.70 8.64
C MET A 63 -2.09 12.53 7.87
N GLU A 64 -3.04 11.87 7.20
CA GLU A 64 -4.27 12.48 6.64
C GLU A 64 -5.50 12.26 7.53
#